data_AF-A0A183IIR5-F1
#
_entry.id   AF-A0A183IIR5-F1
#
_cell.length_a   1.000
_cell.length_b   1.000
_cell.length_c   1.000
_cell.angle_alpha   90.00
_cell.angle_beta   90.00
_cell.angle_gamma   90.00
#
_symmetry.space_group_name_H-M   'P 1'
#
loop_
_entity.id
_entity.type
_entity.pdbx_description
1 polymer ?
#
loop_
_entity_poly.entity_id
_entity_poly.type
_entity_poly.pdbx_seq_one_letter_code
_entity_poly.pdbx_strand_id
1 'polypeptide(L)'
;MTIYAFSIENFKRSESEVQELMDLARKKFTQLLDHKETVMKNGVHLRFYGNLDLLPEDIRRTIREYSRTIVFRLFLNICVSYTSSDEIQRGLKTILRGHFDVLVKEISAKKPVEKHDLCACTCIYFDSVLWPDYKFWNLFRAIMYYQQHHLYFEVMICRYYD
;
A
#
# COMPACT_ATOMS: atom_id res chain seq x y z
N MET A 1 -6.96 -2.35 4.29
CA MET A 1 -5.61 -2.05 4.80
C MET A 1 -4.67 -1.91 3.61
N THR A 2 -3.69 -0.99 3.66
CA THR A 2 -2.67 -0.84 2.62
C THR A 2 -1.27 -0.96 3.23
N ILE A 3 -0.39 -1.73 2.62
CA ILE A 3 0.99 -1.94 3.05
C ILE A 3 1.93 -1.46 1.94
N TYR A 4 2.94 -0.67 2.30
CA TYR A 4 4.01 -0.26 1.41
C TYR A 4 5.19 -1.22 1.55
N ALA A 5 5.34 -2.14 0.60
CA ALA A 5 6.32 -3.22 0.67
C ALA A 5 7.63 -2.89 -0.04
N PHE A 6 7.57 -2.23 -1.21
CA PHE A 6 8.77 -1.93 -2.01
C PHE A 6 8.57 -0.70 -2.90
N SER A 7 9.53 0.23 -2.87
CA SER A 7 9.53 1.45 -3.69
C SER A 7 10.22 1.23 -5.04
N ILE A 8 9.83 1.97 -6.07
CA ILE A 8 10.64 2.08 -7.30
C ILE A 8 12.03 2.64 -6.98
N GLU A 9 12.14 3.50 -5.97
CA GLU A 9 13.43 4.07 -5.58
C GLU A 9 14.37 3.04 -4.96
N ASN A 10 13.85 1.91 -4.47
CA ASN A 10 14.69 0.83 -3.96
C ASN A 10 15.52 0.16 -5.07
N PHE A 11 15.10 0.24 -6.34
CA PHE A 11 15.92 -0.22 -7.46
C PHE A 11 17.20 0.60 -7.69
N LYS A 12 17.35 1.76 -7.05
CA LYS A 12 18.58 2.57 -7.11
C LYS A 12 19.67 2.11 -6.13
N ARG A 13 19.37 1.12 -5.28
CA ARG A 13 20.34 0.53 -4.34
C ARG A 13 21.29 -0.43 -5.06
N SER A 14 22.28 -0.97 -4.35
CA SER A 14 23.21 -1.93 -4.97
C SER A 14 22.48 -3.16 -5.48
N GLU A 15 23.00 -3.78 -6.55
CA GLU A 15 22.39 -4.96 -7.15
C GLU A 15 22.22 -6.10 -6.13
N SER A 16 23.20 -6.28 -5.24
CA SER A 16 23.14 -7.28 -4.16
C SER A 16 21.96 -7.04 -3.21
N GLU A 17 21.73 -5.80 -2.78
CA GLU A 17 20.65 -5.46 -1.87
C GLU A 17 19.28 -5.57 -2.56
N VAL A 18 19.19 -5.14 -3.82
CA VAL A 18 17.98 -5.32 -4.63
C VAL A 18 17.65 -6.81 -4.77
N GLN A 19 18.65 -7.65 -5.02
CA GLN A 19 18.47 -9.09 -5.13
C GLN A 19 17.97 -9.70 -3.82
N GLU A 20 18.56 -9.33 -2.67
CA GLU A 20 18.11 -9.77 -1.35
C GLU A 20 16.65 -9.37 -1.06
N LEU A 21 16.25 -8.16 -1.44
CA LEU A 21 14.87 -7.69 -1.29
C LEU A 21 13.91 -8.47 -2.20
N MET A 22 14.32 -8.80 -3.42
CA MET A 22 13.52 -9.64 -4.33
C MET A 22 13.40 -11.07 -3.83
N ASP A 23 14.45 -11.62 -3.23
CA ASP A 23 14.41 -12.97 -2.67
C ASP A 23 13.55 -13.04 -1.40
N LEU A 24 13.57 -11.97 -0.58
CA LEU A 24 12.62 -11.81 0.52
C LEU A 24 11.18 -11.71 0.00
N ALA A 25 10.94 -10.93 -1.05
CA ALA A 25 9.62 -10.79 -1.67
C ALA A 25 9.12 -12.14 -2.22
N ARG A 26 9.95 -12.88 -2.96
CA ARG A 26 9.68 -14.26 -3.41
C ARG A 26 9.25 -15.13 -2.24
N LYS A 27 10.08 -15.21 -1.20
CA LYS A 27 9.82 -16.03 -0.01
C LYS A 27 8.47 -15.68 0.63
N LYS A 28 8.17 -14.39 0.79
CA LYS A 28 6.91 -13.94 1.41
C LYS A 28 5.69 -14.20 0.54
N PHE A 29 5.78 -13.98 -0.76
CA PHE A 29 4.66 -14.26 -1.66
C PHE A 29 4.40 -15.75 -1.81
N THR A 30 5.44 -16.59 -1.86
CA THR A 30 5.26 -18.05 -1.84
C THR A 30 4.63 -18.51 -0.52
N GLN A 31 5.10 -18.01 0.63
CA GLN A 31 4.47 -18.32 1.93
C GLN A 31 3.00 -17.92 1.98
N LEU A 32 2.65 -16.76 1.42
CA LEU A 32 1.25 -16.35 1.32
C LEU A 32 0.46 -17.28 0.39
N LEU A 33 1.08 -17.93 -0.61
CA LEU A 33 0.39 -18.80 -1.58
C LEU A 33 0.06 -20.12 -0.90
N ASP A 34 0.99 -20.63 -0.11
CA ASP A 34 0.79 -21.84 0.70
C ASP A 34 -0.41 -21.68 1.65
N HIS A 35 -0.67 -20.46 2.13
CA HIS A 35 -1.79 -20.14 3.02
C HIS A 35 -3.02 -19.58 2.30
N LYS A 36 -3.06 -19.62 0.96
CA LYS A 36 -4.10 -18.99 0.13
C LYS A 36 -5.50 -19.44 0.54
N GLU A 37 -5.72 -20.73 0.78
CA GLU A 37 -7.04 -21.24 1.17
C GLU A 37 -7.53 -20.64 2.49
N THR A 38 -6.62 -20.47 3.46
CA THR A 38 -6.94 -19.86 4.75
C THR A 38 -7.27 -18.37 4.60
N VAL A 39 -6.47 -17.66 3.80
CA VAL A 39 -6.68 -16.25 3.46
C VAL A 39 -8.05 -16.05 2.78
N MET A 40 -8.38 -16.94 1.82
CA MET A 40 -9.66 -16.93 1.10
C MET A 40 -10.85 -17.29 2.00
N LYS A 41 -10.73 -18.31 2.85
CA LYS A 41 -11.77 -18.69 3.82
C LYS A 41 -12.11 -17.55 4.78
N ASN A 42 -11.12 -16.75 5.15
CA ASN A 42 -11.31 -15.55 5.97
C ASN A 42 -11.83 -14.34 5.19
N GLY A 43 -12.05 -14.46 3.88
CA GLY A 43 -12.57 -13.41 3.01
C GLY A 43 -11.57 -12.28 2.76
N VAL A 44 -10.27 -12.53 2.82
CA VAL A 44 -9.24 -11.52 2.52
C VAL A 44 -8.90 -11.57 1.04
N HIS A 45 -9.04 -10.44 0.36
CA HIS A 45 -8.70 -10.28 -1.05
C HIS A 45 -7.45 -9.40 -1.20
N LEU A 46 -6.42 -9.96 -1.82
CA LEU A 46 -5.14 -9.29 -2.04
C LEU A 46 -5.19 -8.47 -3.33
N ARG A 47 -4.84 -7.19 -3.25
CA ARG A 47 -4.69 -6.30 -4.41
C ARG A 47 -3.28 -5.78 -4.45
N PHE A 48 -2.67 -5.79 -5.62
CA PHE A 48 -1.30 -5.33 -5.81
C PHE A 48 -1.30 -4.04 -6.61
N TYR A 49 -0.55 -3.04 -6.14
CA TYR A 49 -0.42 -1.73 -6.78
C TYR A 49 1.05 -1.41 -7.03
N GLY A 50 1.33 -0.78 -8.17
CA GLY A 50 2.66 -0.35 -8.58
C GLY A 50 3.02 -0.79 -10.00
N ASN A 51 4.26 -0.56 -10.39
CA ASN A 51 4.75 -0.95 -11.70
C ASN A 51 5.26 -2.40 -11.65
N LEU A 52 4.34 -3.35 -11.76
CA LEU A 52 4.64 -4.77 -11.65
C LEU A 52 5.60 -5.27 -12.73
N ASP A 53 5.75 -4.57 -13.85
CA ASP A 53 6.68 -4.94 -14.93
C ASP A 53 8.16 -4.80 -14.51
N LEU A 54 8.44 -4.08 -13.43
CA LEU A 54 9.77 -4.01 -12.83
C LEU A 54 10.10 -5.23 -11.98
N LEU A 55 9.13 -6.10 -11.71
CA LEU A 55 9.33 -7.30 -10.90
C LEU A 55 9.74 -8.50 -11.76
N PRO A 56 10.59 -9.39 -11.22
CA PRO A 56 10.88 -10.68 -11.82
C PRO A 56 9.62 -11.47 -12.22
N GLU A 57 9.67 -12.19 -13.35
CA GLU A 57 8.50 -12.88 -13.91
C GLU A 57 7.88 -13.92 -12.97
N ASP A 58 8.70 -14.60 -12.16
CA ASP A 58 8.24 -15.54 -11.15
C ASP A 58 7.38 -14.85 -10.08
N ILE A 59 7.78 -13.68 -9.59
CA ILE A 59 6.97 -12.88 -8.65
C ILE A 59 5.68 -12.41 -9.34
N ARG A 60 5.77 -11.91 -10.58
CA ARG A 60 4.58 -11.48 -11.33
C ARG A 60 3.57 -12.62 -11.50
N ARG A 61 4.04 -13.84 -11.74
CA ARG A 61 3.20 -15.04 -11.86
C ARG A 61 2.45 -15.32 -10.56
N THR A 62 3.16 -15.34 -9.43
CA THR A 62 2.56 -15.50 -8.10
C THR A 62 1.48 -14.43 -7.82
N ILE A 63 1.77 -13.16 -8.14
CA ILE A 63 0.81 -12.07 -7.96
C ILE A 63 -0.48 -12.31 -8.77
N ARG A 64 -0.37 -12.73 -10.04
CA ARG A 64 -1.53 -13.02 -10.90
C ARG A 64 -2.41 -14.14 -10.35
N GLU A 65 -1.85 -15.10 -9.64
CA GLU A 65 -2.62 -16.22 -9.05
C GLU A 65 -3.55 -15.77 -7.92
N TYR A 66 -3.27 -14.65 -7.26
CA TYR A 66 -4.15 -14.07 -6.23
C TYR A 66 -5.32 -13.27 -6.78
N SER A 67 -5.17 -12.66 -7.95
CA SER A 67 -6.16 -11.74 -8.52
C SER A 67 -7.47 -12.41 -8.98
N ARG A 68 -7.58 -13.74 -8.86
CA ARG A 68 -8.72 -14.54 -9.35
C ARG A 68 -9.81 -14.83 -8.30
N THR A 69 -9.70 -14.30 -7.09
CA THR A 69 -10.63 -14.58 -5.99
C THR A 69 -11.77 -13.56 -5.91
N ILE A 70 -13.02 -14.02 -5.89
CA ILE A 70 -14.22 -13.15 -6.10
C ILE A 70 -14.97 -12.80 -4.80
N VAL A 71 -14.86 -13.58 -3.72
CA VAL A 71 -15.58 -13.31 -2.46
C VAL A 71 -14.67 -12.59 -1.46
N PHE A 72 -15.09 -11.41 -0.98
CA PHE A 72 -14.27 -10.58 -0.09
C PHE A 72 -15.07 -9.96 1.08
N ARG A 73 -14.45 -9.97 2.25
CA ARG A 73 -14.82 -9.23 3.47
C ARG A 73 -13.81 -8.14 3.79
N LEU A 74 -12.55 -8.32 3.38
CA LEU A 74 -11.45 -7.41 3.65
C LEU A 74 -10.53 -7.27 2.43
N PHE A 75 -10.13 -6.03 2.12
CA PHE A 75 -9.08 -5.77 1.13
C PHE A 75 -7.73 -5.53 1.81
N LEU A 76 -6.73 -6.28 1.38
CA LEU A 76 -5.33 -6.02 1.67
C LEU A 76 -4.65 -5.53 0.39
N ASN A 77 -4.38 -4.23 0.35
CA ASN A 77 -3.66 -3.59 -0.74
C ASN A 77 -2.15 -3.65 -0.44
N ILE A 78 -1.36 -4.14 -1.39
CA ILE A 78 0.09 -4.27 -1.26
C ILE A 78 0.73 -3.42 -2.36
N CYS A 79 1.42 -2.36 -1.97
CA CYS A 79 2.16 -1.49 -2.89
C CYS A 79 3.58 -2.06 -3.07
N VAL A 80 3.89 -2.52 -4.28
CA VAL A 80 5.17 -3.16 -4.65
C VAL A 80 5.71 -2.46 -5.88
N SER A 81 7.00 -2.16 -5.93
CA SER A 81 7.59 -1.33 -7.00
C SER A 81 6.73 -0.08 -7.25
N TYR A 82 6.39 0.60 -6.16
CA TYR A 82 5.37 1.64 -6.15
C TYR A 82 5.95 3.00 -5.75
N THR A 83 5.61 4.04 -6.51
CA THR A 83 5.72 5.43 -6.06
C THR A 83 4.49 6.19 -6.51
N SER A 84 4.12 7.19 -5.72
CA SER A 84 3.02 8.11 -5.97
C SER A 84 3.10 8.76 -7.34
N SER A 85 4.29 9.28 -7.67
CA SER A 85 4.55 9.96 -8.94
C SER A 85 4.41 9.01 -10.14
N ASP A 86 4.90 7.78 -10.03
CA ASP A 86 4.75 6.77 -11.08
C ASP A 86 3.29 6.34 -11.27
N GLU A 87 2.54 6.15 -10.18
CA GLU A 87 1.12 5.81 -10.27
C GLU A 87 0.30 6.91 -10.96
N ILE A 88 0.52 8.18 -10.58
CA ILE A 88 -0.13 9.33 -11.22
C ILE A 88 0.23 9.38 -12.70
N GLN A 89 1.52 9.24 -13.05
CA GLN A 89 1.97 9.27 -14.43
C GLN A 89 1.36 8.13 -15.27
N ARG A 90 1.29 6.91 -14.72
CA ARG A 90 0.65 5.77 -15.39
C ARG A 90 -0.85 6.00 -15.54
N GLY A 91 -1.53 6.50 -14.51
CA GLY A 91 -2.96 6.86 -14.56
C GLY A 91 -3.25 7.87 -15.67
N LEU A 92 -2.48 8.94 -15.76
CA LEU A 92 -2.58 9.94 -16.83
C LEU A 92 -2.37 9.33 -18.21
N LYS A 93 -1.36 8.48 -18.39
CA LYS A 93 -1.12 7.77 -19.67
C LYS A 93 -2.29 6.87 -20.05
N THR A 94 -2.91 6.18 -19.08
CA THR A 94 -4.05 5.30 -19.31
C THR A 94 -5.29 6.10 -19.73
N ILE A 95 -5.55 7.24 -19.06
CA ILE A 95 -6.61 8.20 -19.42
C ILE A 95 -6.42 8.71 -20.84
N LEU A 96 -5.21 9.16 -21.19
CA LEU A 96 -4.89 9.65 -22.54
C LEU A 96 -5.03 8.58 -23.62
N ARG A 97 -4.90 7.29 -23.26
CA ARG A 97 -5.10 6.14 -24.17
C ARG A 97 -6.55 5.68 -24.26
N GLY A 98 -7.48 6.34 -23.58
CA GLY A 98 -8.92 6.02 -23.62
C GLY A 98 -9.31 4.77 -22.83
N HIS A 99 -8.42 4.22 -21.99
CA HIS A 99 -8.75 3.13 -21.09
C HIS A 99 -9.19 3.73 -19.74
N PHE A 100 -10.44 3.52 -19.34
CA PHE A 100 -10.94 4.00 -18.05
C PHE A 100 -10.92 2.89 -17.01
N ASP A 101 -10.01 3.01 -16.04
CA ASP A 101 -10.18 2.47 -14.68
C ASP A 101 -9.72 3.58 -13.73
N VAL A 102 -10.68 4.39 -13.26
CA VAL A 102 -10.42 5.56 -12.42
C VAL A 102 -10.22 5.10 -10.97
N LEU A 103 -8.99 5.22 -10.48
CA LEU A 103 -8.70 5.21 -9.04
C LEU A 103 -7.73 6.37 -8.77
N VAL A 104 -8.30 7.58 -8.66
CA VAL A 104 -7.59 8.71 -8.06
C VAL A 104 -7.74 8.56 -6.55
N LYS A 105 -6.67 8.12 -5.88
CA LYS A 105 -6.45 8.46 -4.48
C LYS A 105 -5.28 9.43 -4.46
N GLU A 106 -5.50 10.60 -3.88
CA GLU A 106 -4.46 11.61 -3.66
C GLU A 106 -3.24 11.00 -2.99
N ILE A 107 -2.07 11.27 -3.55
CA ILE A 107 -0.82 10.90 -2.91
C ILE A 107 0.12 12.11 -2.97
N SER A 108 0.26 12.75 -1.82
CA SER A 108 1.10 13.94 -1.65
C SER A 108 2.60 13.62 -1.76
N ALA A 109 3.31 14.58 -2.34
CA ALA A 109 4.70 14.53 -2.76
C ALA A 109 5.69 14.76 -1.61
N LYS A 110 6.94 14.33 -1.87
CA LYS A 110 8.12 14.54 -1.05
C LYS A 110 8.39 16.02 -0.74
N LYS A 111 8.24 16.38 0.53
CA LYS A 111 9.09 17.27 1.37
C LYS A 111 8.47 17.30 2.79
N PRO A 112 9.21 17.65 3.86
CA PRO A 112 8.58 17.93 5.15
C PRO A 112 7.80 19.24 4.99
N VAL A 113 6.55 19.13 4.54
CA VAL A 113 5.62 20.26 4.46
C VAL A 113 5.17 20.53 5.89
N GLU A 114 5.24 21.81 6.28
CA GLU A 114 4.71 22.31 7.53
C GLU A 114 3.29 21.81 7.78
N LYS A 115 2.97 21.69 9.06
CA LYS A 115 2.02 20.78 9.71
C LYS A 115 0.55 20.81 9.26
N HIS A 116 0.15 21.51 8.20
CA HIS A 116 -1.26 21.86 8.00
C HIS A 116 -2.00 21.34 6.76
N ASP A 117 -1.43 21.16 5.56
CA ASP A 117 -2.34 21.24 4.38
C ASP A 117 -2.35 20.12 3.33
N LEU A 118 -1.90 18.88 3.60
CA LEU A 118 -1.92 17.81 2.56
C LEU A 118 -2.57 16.48 2.98
N CYS A 119 -3.22 16.42 4.14
CA CYS A 119 -3.99 15.27 4.59
C CYS A 119 -5.17 15.72 5.47
N ALA A 120 -6.01 16.63 4.97
CA ALA A 120 -7.10 17.23 5.76
C ALA A 120 -8.01 16.20 6.46
N CYS A 121 -8.08 14.97 5.94
CA CYS A 121 -8.93 13.88 6.45
C CYS A 121 -8.17 12.61 6.87
N THR A 122 -6.83 12.58 6.81
CA THR A 122 -6.05 11.36 7.13
C THR A 122 -5.26 11.54 8.42
N CYS A 123 -5.51 10.67 9.40
CA CYS A 123 -4.73 10.62 10.63
C CYS A 123 -3.39 9.93 10.39
N ILE A 124 -2.30 10.66 10.64
CA ILE A 124 -0.93 10.15 10.51
C ILE A 124 -0.41 9.79 11.89
N TYR A 125 0.02 8.53 12.05
CA TYR A 125 0.62 8.03 13.29
C TYR A 125 2.02 7.48 13.00
N PHE A 126 3.00 7.92 13.78
CA PHE A 126 4.38 7.44 13.71
C PHE A 126 4.69 6.58 14.94
N ASP A 127 5.20 5.38 14.71
CA ASP A 127 5.70 4.50 15.77
C ASP A 127 7.23 4.45 15.73
N SER A 128 7.86 4.32 16.89
CA SER A 128 9.32 4.15 16.99
C SER A 128 9.77 2.70 16.79
N VAL A 129 8.84 1.74 16.81
CA VAL A 129 9.15 0.33 16.60
C VAL A 129 9.43 0.05 15.13
N LEU A 130 10.60 -0.52 14.87
CA LEU A 130 11.00 -0.95 13.54
C LEU A 130 10.22 -2.21 13.11
N TRP A 131 9.98 -2.34 11.82
CA TRP A 131 9.79 -3.67 11.24
C TRP A 131 11.11 -4.43 11.37
N PRO A 132 11.17 -5.70 11.80
CA PRO A 132 10.12 -6.73 11.92
C PRO A 132 9.45 -6.88 13.30
N ASP A 133 9.77 -6.02 14.27
CA ASP A 133 9.33 -6.16 15.67
C ASP A 133 7.93 -5.60 15.95
N TYR A 134 7.26 -5.08 14.92
CA TYR A 134 5.92 -4.50 15.01
C TYR A 134 4.88 -5.56 15.36
N LYS A 135 4.13 -5.36 16.47
CA LYS A 135 3.16 -6.32 17.00
C LYS A 135 1.74 -5.76 17.02
N PHE A 136 0.78 -6.63 17.35
CA PHE A 136 -0.62 -6.26 17.54
C PHE A 136 -0.80 -5.03 18.46
N TRP A 137 -0.03 -4.94 19.56
CA TRP A 137 -0.13 -3.83 20.50
C TRP A 137 0.27 -2.48 19.91
N ASN A 138 1.21 -2.46 18.97
CA ASN A 138 1.57 -1.24 18.25
C ASN A 138 0.42 -0.80 17.34
N LEU A 139 -0.20 -1.75 16.63
CA LEU A 139 -1.40 -1.48 15.83
C LEU A 139 -2.55 -0.98 16.69
N PHE A 140 -2.79 -1.62 17.84
CA PHE A 140 -3.83 -1.20 18.78
C PHE A 140 -3.60 0.22 19.28
N ARG A 141 -2.35 0.58 19.61
CA ARG A 141 -1.98 1.95 20.00
C ARG A 141 -2.28 2.96 18.89
N ALA A 142 -1.98 2.62 17.64
CA ALA A 142 -2.29 3.46 16.48
C ALA A 142 -3.81 3.64 16.30
N ILE A 143 -4.61 2.58 16.51
CA ILE A 143 -6.07 2.64 16.45
C ILE A 143 -6.64 3.52 17.57
N MET A 144 -6.15 3.36 18.81
CA MET A 144 -6.57 4.21 19.93
C MET A 144 -6.23 5.67 19.69
N TYR A 145 -5.03 5.94 19.13
CA TYR A 145 -4.63 7.28 18.73
C TYR A 145 -5.60 7.88 17.70
N TYR A 146 -5.97 7.12 16.66
CA TYR A 146 -6.97 7.53 15.69
C TYR A 146 -8.32 7.86 16.35
N GLN A 147 -8.84 6.95 17.19
CA GLN A 147 -10.13 7.11 17.85
C GLN A 147 -10.19 8.36 18.73
N GLN A 148 -9.11 8.65 19.46
CA GLN A 148 -9.04 9.83 20.33
C GLN A 148 -9.09 11.15 19.54
N HIS A 149 -8.58 11.16 18.30
CA HIS A 149 -8.50 12.37 17.48
C HIS A 149 -9.63 12.45 16.44
N HIS A 150 -10.51 11.44 16.34
CA HIS A 150 -11.58 11.34 15.34
C HIS A 150 -12.54 12.53 15.33
N LEU A 151 -12.94 13.01 16.52
CA LEU A 151 -13.84 14.16 16.69
C LEU A 151 -13.26 15.46 16.11
N TYR A 152 -11.93 15.61 16.12
CA TYR A 152 -11.27 16.79 15.56
C TYR A 152 -11.30 16.78 14.02
N PHE A 153 -11.22 15.59 13.41
CA PHE A 153 -11.31 15.42 11.96
C PHE A 153 -12.74 15.65 11.43
N GLU A 154 -13.78 15.15 12.10
CA GLU A 154 -15.17 15.40 11.68
C GLU A 154 -15.50 16.90 11.63
N VAL A 155 -15.07 17.66 12.65
CA VAL A 155 -15.29 19.11 12.71
C VAL A 155 -14.52 19.88 11.64
N MET A 156 -13.28 19.47 11.31
CA MET A 156 -12.50 20.08 10.22
C MET A 156 -13.10 19.80 8.85
N ILE A 157 -13.56 18.57 8.60
CA ILE A 157 -14.18 18.20 7.33
C ILE A 157 -15.46 19.00 7.11
N CYS A 158 -16.34 19.09 8.11
CA CYS A 158 -17.57 19.89 7.98
C CYS A 158 -17.27 21.36 7.66
N ARG A 159 -16.26 21.97 8.32
CA ARG A 159 -15.88 23.37 8.06
C ARG A 159 -15.22 23.63 6.71
N TYR A 160 -14.69 22.60 6.03
CA TYR A 160 -14.04 22.77 4.74
C TYR A 160 -15.03 22.69 3.56
N TYR A 161 -16.22 22.12 3.79
CA TYR A 161 -17.27 21.95 2.77
C TYR A 161 -18.47 22.89 2.96
N ASP A 162 -18.44 23.79 3.94
CA ASP A 162 -19.40 24.88 4.18
C ASP A 162 -18.80 26.23 3.75
#